data_AF-A0A7Y4LHQ4-F1
#
_entry.id   AF-A0A7Y4LHQ4-F1
#
_cell.length_a   1.000
_cell.length_b   1.000
_cell.length_c   1.000
_cell.angle_alpha   90.00
_cell.angle_beta   90.00
_cell.angle_gamma   90.00
#
_symmetry.space_group_name_H-M   'P 1'
#
loop_
_entity.id
_entity.type
_entity.pdbx_description
1 polymer ?
#
loop_
_entity_poly.entity_id
_entity_poly.type
_entity_poly.pdbx_seq_one_letter_code
_entity_poly.pdbx_strand_id
1 'polypeptide(L)'
;MDEIPDKDLDFDVRAFAEMLTELPAWMPISSWFEESDPQKSGRWWSSQREHLIFYFFEGLYPDPHYNDKPRNVNLSAQRKYNSLRCPEAKVWLAEALHAVPPERLKSICNEALLIERSGSQRLSFIKKEIPWEKIAKSAKHRPELQRRAQLTETLDEQSQEIDTAMKNHNT
;
A
#
# COMPACT_ATOMS: atom_id res chain seq x y z
N MET A 1 -1.73 22.11 15.51
CA MET A 1 -1.21 21.13 14.55
C MET A 1 -2.43 20.43 14.02
N ASP A 2 -2.89 20.82 12.84
CA ASP A 2 -4.12 20.28 12.25
C ASP A 2 -3.85 18.81 11.87
N GLU A 3 -4.71 17.89 12.30
CA GLU A 3 -4.61 16.49 11.88
C GLU A 3 -4.72 16.42 10.36
N ILE A 4 -3.72 15.81 9.70
CA ILE A 4 -3.79 15.53 8.26
C ILE A 4 -5.04 14.68 8.01
N PRO A 5 -5.97 15.12 7.14
CA PRO A 5 -7.15 14.32 6.82
C PRO A 5 -6.75 12.91 6.38
N ASP A 6 -7.46 11.86 6.83
CA ASP A 6 -7.11 10.46 6.53
C ASP A 6 -6.99 10.17 5.00
N LYS A 7 -7.60 11.01 4.14
CA LYS A 7 -7.51 10.96 2.66
C LYS A 7 -6.20 11.50 2.08
N ASP A 8 -5.54 12.38 2.82
CA ASP A 8 -4.28 13.03 2.47
C ASP A 8 -3.11 12.35 3.18
N LEU A 9 -3.39 11.37 4.05
CA LEU A 9 -2.40 10.55 4.71
C LEU A 9 -1.73 9.62 3.71
N ASP A 10 -0.42 9.77 3.52
CA ASP A 10 0.39 8.90 2.68
C ASP A 10 1.58 8.36 3.48
N PHE A 11 2.15 7.27 3.00
CA PHE A 11 3.31 6.64 3.62
C PHE A 11 4.41 6.40 2.60
N ASP A 12 5.65 6.41 3.07
CA ASP A 12 6.77 5.89 2.31
C ASP A 12 6.49 4.43 1.94
N VAL A 13 6.52 4.15 0.64
CA VAL A 13 6.23 2.84 0.05
C VAL A 13 7.10 1.72 0.65
N ARG A 14 8.34 2.03 1.06
CA ARG A 14 9.27 1.08 1.71
C ARG A 14 8.77 0.69 3.08
N ALA A 15 8.48 1.69 3.91
CA ALA A 15 7.97 1.45 5.25
C ALA A 15 6.60 0.76 5.22
N PHE A 16 5.78 1.06 4.21
CA PHE A 16 4.54 0.34 3.99
C PHE A 16 4.78 -1.13 3.66
N ALA A 17 5.72 -1.45 2.77
CA ALA A 17 6.09 -2.82 2.44
C ALA A 17 6.70 -3.57 3.63
N GLU A 18 7.57 -2.93 4.41
CA GLU A 18 8.11 -3.46 5.67
C GLU A 18 6.99 -3.77 6.66
N MET A 19 6.03 -2.87 6.85
CA MET A 19 4.88 -3.12 7.73
C MET A 19 4.07 -4.37 7.33
N LEU A 20 4.01 -4.71 6.03
CA LEU A 20 3.32 -5.92 5.58
C LEU A 20 4.02 -7.21 6.01
N THR A 21 5.34 -7.20 6.29
CA THR A 21 6.05 -8.41 6.73
C THR A 21 5.58 -8.89 8.10
N GLU A 22 5.13 -7.95 8.93
CA GLU A 22 4.64 -8.19 10.28
C GLU A 22 3.17 -8.66 10.33
N LEU A 23 2.48 -8.64 9.19
CA LEU A 23 1.09 -9.10 9.10
C LEU A 23 1.01 -10.62 8.85
N PRO A 24 -0.09 -11.28 9.26
CA PRO A 24 -0.30 -12.69 8.97
C PRO A 24 -0.29 -12.95 7.46
N ALA A 25 0.36 -14.05 7.04
CA ALA A 25 0.42 -14.42 5.63
C ALA A 25 -0.97 -14.69 5.03
N TRP A 26 -1.83 -15.34 5.81
CA TRP A 26 -3.16 -15.79 5.40
C TRP A 26 -4.21 -15.25 6.35
N MET A 27 -5.37 -14.90 5.80
CA MET A 27 -6.50 -14.38 6.56
C MET A 27 -7.78 -15.05 6.05
N PRO A 28 -8.72 -15.42 6.93
CA PRO A 28 -9.80 -16.33 6.58
C PRO A 28 -10.76 -15.79 5.50
N ILE A 29 -11.10 -14.51 5.50
CA ILE A 29 -12.07 -13.94 4.54
C ILE A 29 -11.42 -13.77 3.17
N SER A 30 -10.20 -13.24 3.12
CA SER A 30 -9.47 -13.03 1.87
C SER A 30 -9.02 -14.35 1.23
N SER A 31 -8.61 -15.35 2.02
CA SER A 31 -8.36 -16.70 1.53
C SER A 31 -9.62 -17.31 0.92
N TRP A 32 -10.76 -17.25 1.60
CA TRP A 32 -12.03 -17.72 1.06
C TRP A 32 -12.44 -16.98 -0.22
N PHE A 33 -12.27 -15.67 -0.27
CA PHE A 33 -12.59 -14.87 -1.46
C PHE A 33 -11.72 -15.25 -2.66
N GLU A 34 -10.41 -15.45 -2.46
CA GLU A 34 -9.49 -15.91 -3.51
C GLU A 34 -9.81 -17.35 -3.95
N GLU A 35 -10.14 -18.24 -3.02
CA GLU A 35 -10.51 -19.63 -3.32
C GLU A 35 -11.84 -19.75 -4.07
N SER A 36 -12.77 -18.81 -3.85
CA SER A 36 -14.09 -18.81 -4.49
C SER A 36 -14.04 -18.47 -5.98
N ASP A 37 -13.03 -17.71 -6.42
CA ASP A 37 -12.78 -17.43 -7.84
C ASP A 37 -11.26 -17.29 -8.08
N PRO A 38 -10.50 -18.40 -8.13
CA PRO A 38 -9.05 -18.36 -8.16
C PRO A 38 -8.48 -17.72 -9.42
N GLN A 39 -7.34 -17.04 -9.28
CA GLN A 39 -6.57 -16.58 -10.42
C GLN A 39 -6.11 -17.79 -11.26
N LYS A 40 -6.50 -17.81 -12.54
CA LYS A 40 -6.32 -18.98 -13.42
C LYS A 40 -4.89 -19.15 -13.96
N SER A 41 -4.08 -18.10 -13.98
CA SER A 41 -2.71 -18.14 -14.53
C SER A 41 -1.83 -17.03 -13.96
N GLY A 42 -0.51 -17.19 -14.02
CA GLY A 42 0.45 -16.15 -13.64
C GLY A 42 0.56 -15.89 -12.13
N ARG A 43 0.04 -16.79 -11.29
CA ARG A 43 0.25 -16.75 -9.84
C ARG A 43 1.65 -17.27 -9.52
N TRP A 44 2.54 -16.39 -9.08
CA TRP A 44 3.91 -16.74 -8.68
C TRP A 44 4.12 -16.67 -7.16
N TRP A 45 3.15 -16.12 -6.43
CA TRP A 45 3.18 -15.96 -4.97
C TRP A 45 2.40 -17.07 -4.25
N SER A 46 2.82 -17.36 -3.02
CA SER A 46 2.22 -18.33 -2.09
C SER A 46 1.15 -17.70 -1.18
N SER A 47 1.16 -16.38 -1.02
CA SER A 47 0.21 -15.64 -0.18
C SER A 47 -0.02 -14.23 -0.69
N GLN A 48 -1.17 -13.64 -0.38
CA GLN A 48 -1.45 -12.24 -0.73
C GLN A 48 -0.51 -11.26 -0.02
N ARG A 49 0.01 -11.63 1.16
CA ARG A 49 1.09 -10.90 1.84
C ARG A 49 2.34 -10.81 0.96
N GLU A 50 2.83 -11.96 0.49
CA GLU A 50 4.01 -12.04 -0.37
C GLU A 50 3.80 -11.24 -1.66
N HIS A 51 2.68 -11.45 -2.33
CA HIS A 51 2.30 -10.69 -3.51
C HIS A 51 2.42 -9.18 -3.28
N LEU A 52 1.83 -8.67 -2.19
CA LEU A 52 1.83 -7.25 -1.90
C LEU A 52 3.21 -6.71 -1.53
N ILE A 53 3.99 -7.43 -0.73
CA ILE A 53 5.37 -7.02 -0.39
C ILE A 53 6.17 -6.76 -1.68
N PHE A 54 6.21 -7.73 -2.59
CA PHE A 54 6.90 -7.57 -3.86
C PHE A 54 6.28 -6.49 -4.74
N TYR A 55 4.94 -6.41 -4.80
CA TYR A 55 4.26 -5.37 -5.57
C TYR A 55 4.65 -3.97 -5.10
N PHE A 56 4.67 -3.71 -3.80
CA PHE A 56 5.09 -2.41 -3.25
C PHE A 56 6.58 -2.13 -3.47
N PHE A 57 7.43 -3.16 -3.53
CA PHE A 57 8.87 -3.02 -3.84
C PHE A 57 9.22 -2.87 -5.33
N GLU A 58 8.40 -3.40 -6.25
CA GLU A 58 8.68 -3.48 -7.70
C GLU A 58 9.04 -2.12 -8.34
N GLY A 59 8.57 -1.01 -7.77
CA GLY A 59 8.84 0.35 -8.27
C GLY A 59 10.10 1.03 -7.70
N LEU A 60 10.81 0.38 -6.78
CA LEU A 60 11.98 0.97 -6.11
C LEU A 60 13.30 0.63 -6.78
N TYR A 61 13.34 -0.45 -7.55
CA TYR A 61 14.56 -0.88 -8.23
C TYR A 61 14.53 -0.40 -9.69
N PRO A 62 15.70 0.01 -10.24
CA PRO A 62 15.81 0.26 -11.67
C PRO A 62 15.42 -1.00 -12.43
N ASP A 63 14.60 -0.85 -13.46
CA ASP A 63 14.33 -1.92 -14.41
C ASP A 63 15.64 -2.16 -15.20
N PRO A 64 16.23 -3.36 -15.15
CA PRO A 64 17.49 -3.65 -15.85
C PRO A 64 17.39 -3.47 -17.37
N HIS A 65 16.18 -3.30 -17.92
CA HIS A 65 15.93 -3.10 -19.35
C HIS A 65 15.69 -1.63 -19.76
N TYR A 66 15.74 -0.65 -18.84
CA TYR A 66 15.52 0.75 -19.17
C TYR A 66 16.82 1.58 -19.07
N ASN A 67 17.36 1.93 -20.23
CA ASN A 67 18.55 2.77 -20.43
C ASN A 67 18.51 4.10 -19.65
N ASP A 68 19.58 4.38 -18.90
CA ASP A 68 20.22 5.66 -18.57
C ASP A 68 19.40 6.88 -18.10
N LYS A 69 18.10 6.73 -17.81
CA LYS A 69 17.30 7.80 -17.19
C LYS A 69 17.00 7.46 -15.73
N PRO A 70 17.30 8.35 -14.76
CA PRO A 70 16.84 8.16 -13.40
C PRO A 70 15.31 8.06 -13.42
N ARG A 71 14.76 6.89 -13.08
CA ARG A 71 13.30 6.76 -12.86
C ARG A 71 12.96 7.62 -11.67
N ASN A 72 11.92 8.45 -11.81
CA ASN A 72 11.28 9.07 -10.66
C ASN A 72 10.64 7.96 -9.82
N VAL A 73 11.34 7.56 -8.74
CA VAL A 73 10.91 6.48 -7.86
C VAL A 73 9.64 6.91 -7.16
N ASN A 74 8.56 6.16 -7.36
CA ASN A 74 7.30 6.45 -6.68
C ASN A 74 7.37 5.98 -5.22
N LEU A 75 7.63 6.91 -4.31
CA LEU A 75 7.68 6.64 -2.87
C LEU A 75 6.31 6.69 -2.18
N SER A 76 5.21 6.91 -2.91
CA SER A 76 3.86 7.00 -2.36
C SER A 76 3.17 5.63 -2.29
N ALA A 77 2.92 5.16 -1.08
CA ALA A 77 2.12 3.96 -0.84
C ALA A 77 0.68 4.15 -1.33
N GLN A 78 0.08 5.34 -1.16
CA GLN A 78 -1.26 5.65 -1.66
C GLN A 78 -1.35 5.47 -3.18
N ARG A 79 -0.41 6.04 -3.94
CA ARG A 79 -0.40 5.91 -5.41
C ARG A 79 -0.22 4.46 -5.84
N LYS A 80 0.63 3.70 -5.15
CA LYS A 80 0.88 2.29 -5.45
C LYS A 80 -0.34 1.42 -5.11
N TYR A 81 -1.01 1.69 -3.99
CA TYR A 81 -2.29 1.07 -3.62
C TYR A 81 -3.39 1.37 -4.66
N ASN A 82 -3.54 2.63 -5.08
CA ASN A 82 -4.58 3.04 -6.01
C ASN A 82 -4.42 2.44 -7.41
N SER A 83 -3.18 2.10 -7.81
CA SER A 83 -2.85 1.43 -9.07
C SER A 83 -2.92 -0.10 -9.00
N LEU A 84 -3.03 -0.69 -7.80
CA LEU A 84 -3.14 -2.13 -7.61
C LEU A 84 -4.40 -2.69 -8.30
N ARG A 85 -4.18 -3.65 -9.21
CA ARG A 85 -5.24 -4.25 -10.04
C ARG A 85 -5.79 -5.59 -9.53
N CYS A 86 -5.31 -6.06 -8.38
CA CYS A 86 -5.74 -7.32 -7.76
C CYS A 86 -6.78 -7.04 -6.65
N PRO A 87 -8.07 -7.36 -6.86
CA PRO A 87 -9.10 -7.23 -5.84
C PRO A 87 -8.79 -8.02 -4.57
N GLU A 88 -8.30 -9.25 -4.70
CA GLU A 88 -8.00 -10.17 -3.60
C GLU A 88 -6.93 -9.60 -2.68
N ALA A 89 -5.92 -8.92 -3.25
CA ALA A 89 -4.87 -8.26 -2.49
C ALA A 89 -5.41 -7.08 -1.67
N LYS A 90 -6.37 -6.31 -2.23
CA LYS A 90 -7.04 -5.23 -1.49
C LYS A 90 -7.88 -5.76 -0.34
N VAL A 91 -8.59 -6.86 -0.55
CA VAL A 91 -9.38 -7.54 0.50
C VAL A 91 -8.46 -8.05 1.61
N TRP A 92 -7.36 -8.73 1.26
CA TRP A 92 -6.37 -9.19 2.25
C TRP A 92 -5.83 -8.03 3.09
N LEU A 93 -5.46 -6.91 2.44
CA LEU A 93 -4.91 -5.75 3.14
C LEU A 93 -5.92 -5.14 4.11
N ALA A 94 -7.19 -5.05 3.70
CA ALA A 94 -8.26 -4.57 4.56
C ALA A 94 -8.51 -5.49 5.76
N GLU A 95 -8.43 -6.81 5.56
CA GLU A 95 -8.61 -7.80 6.61
C GLU A 95 -7.46 -7.79 7.61
N ALA A 96 -6.22 -7.87 7.11
CA ALA A 96 -5.00 -7.94 7.92
C ALA A 96 -4.77 -6.69 8.77
N LEU A 97 -5.24 -5.53 8.29
CA LEU A 97 -5.21 -4.27 9.04
C LEU A 97 -6.47 -4.00 9.85
N HIS A 98 -7.47 -4.88 9.81
CA HIS A 98 -8.78 -4.65 10.40
C HIS A 98 -9.40 -3.31 9.97
N ALA A 99 -9.17 -2.91 8.72
CA ALA A 99 -9.65 -1.64 8.15
C ALA A 99 -11.15 -1.66 7.83
N VAL A 100 -11.73 -2.85 7.76
CA VAL A 100 -13.17 -3.05 7.59
C VAL A 100 -13.63 -4.14 8.57
N PRO A 101 -14.76 -3.95 9.28
CA PRO A 101 -15.31 -4.97 10.15
C PRO A 101 -15.52 -6.31 9.42
N PRO A 102 -15.23 -7.47 10.03
CA PRO A 102 -15.27 -8.77 9.36
C PRO A 102 -16.58 -9.05 8.62
N GLU A 103 -17.74 -8.76 9.24
CA GLU A 103 -19.04 -9.01 8.62
C GLU A 103 -19.28 -8.11 7.39
N ARG A 104 -18.83 -6.85 7.44
CA ARG A 104 -18.92 -5.97 6.27
C ARG A 104 -17.96 -6.42 5.18
N LEU A 105 -16.75 -6.87 5.53
CA LEU A 105 -15.78 -7.36 4.56
C LEU A 105 -16.28 -8.62 3.85
N LYS A 106 -16.91 -9.56 4.58
CA LYS A 106 -17.60 -10.72 3.99
C LYS A 106 -18.72 -10.29 3.02
N SER A 107 -19.55 -9.31 3.39
CA SER A 107 -20.60 -8.77 2.50
C SER A 107 -19.99 -8.22 1.21
N ILE A 108 -18.95 -7.39 1.31
CA ILE A 108 -18.23 -6.82 0.16
C ILE A 108 -17.70 -7.94 -0.74
N CYS A 109 -17.10 -8.99 -0.17
CA CYS A 109 -16.58 -10.11 -0.96
C CYS A 109 -17.69 -10.87 -1.69
N ASN A 110 -18.82 -11.15 -1.02
CA ASN A 110 -19.98 -11.78 -1.66
C ASN A 110 -20.52 -10.92 -2.81
N GLU A 111 -20.71 -9.62 -2.59
CA GLU A 111 -21.17 -8.68 -3.63
C GLU A 111 -20.18 -8.61 -4.80
N ALA A 112 -18.88 -8.63 -4.53
CA ALA A 112 -17.83 -8.63 -5.55
C ALA A 112 -17.82 -9.91 -6.39
N LEU A 113 -18.11 -11.07 -5.80
CA LEU A 113 -18.20 -12.35 -6.52
C LEU A 113 -19.38 -12.40 -7.52
N LEU A 114 -20.42 -11.60 -7.30
CA LEU A 114 -21.53 -11.45 -8.25
C LEU A 114 -21.13 -10.66 -9.51
N ILE A 115 -20.02 -9.92 -9.47
CA ILE A 115 -19.50 -9.16 -10.60
C ILE A 115 -18.50 -10.03 -11.37
N GLU A 116 -18.62 -10.12 -12.69
CA GLU A 116 -17.68 -10.89 -13.51
C GLU A 116 -16.23 -10.42 -13.37
N ARG A 117 -15.29 -11.37 -13.36
CA ARG A 117 -13.84 -11.14 -13.21
C ARG A 117 -13.21 -10.42 -14.40
N SER A 118 -13.77 -10.60 -15.60
CA SER A 118 -13.19 -10.16 -16.89
C SER A 118 -13.11 -8.64 -17.03
N GLY A 119 -13.91 -7.90 -16.26
CA GLY A 119 -13.97 -6.44 -16.30
C GLY A 119 -13.25 -5.73 -15.14
N SER A 120 -13.04 -4.43 -15.30
CA SER A 120 -12.56 -3.53 -14.24
C SER A 120 -13.65 -3.20 -13.20
N GLN A 121 -14.88 -3.68 -13.39
CA GLN A 121 -16.03 -3.39 -12.53
C GLN A 121 -15.86 -3.96 -11.13
N ARG A 122 -15.41 -5.22 -10.99
CA ARG A 122 -15.17 -5.84 -9.68
C ARG A 122 -14.10 -5.06 -8.90
N LEU A 123 -13.00 -4.73 -9.58
CA LEU A 123 -11.95 -3.91 -8.99
C LEU A 123 -12.48 -2.52 -8.61
N SER A 124 -13.27 -1.89 -9.46
CA SER A 124 -13.88 -0.58 -9.20
C SER A 124 -14.81 -0.61 -7.98
N PHE A 125 -15.61 -1.66 -7.84
CA PHE A 125 -16.46 -1.89 -6.66
C PHE A 125 -15.60 -2.03 -5.40
N ILE A 126 -14.60 -2.93 -5.41
CA ILE A 126 -13.69 -3.11 -4.26
C ILE A 126 -12.95 -1.82 -3.91
N LYS A 127 -12.51 -1.02 -4.89
CA LYS A 127 -11.85 0.28 -4.63
C LYS A 127 -12.77 1.29 -3.96
N LYS A 128 -14.08 1.27 -4.25
CA LYS A 128 -15.06 2.14 -3.59
C LYS A 128 -15.32 1.70 -2.15
N GLU A 129 -15.42 0.39 -1.91
CA GLU A 129 -15.70 -0.17 -0.60
C GLU A 129 -14.48 -0.17 0.34
N ILE A 130 -13.29 -0.35 -0.24
CA ILE A 130 -11.99 -0.38 0.43
C ILE A 130 -11.10 0.71 -0.17
N PRO A 131 -11.42 1.99 0.06
CA PRO A 131 -10.61 3.08 -0.44
C PRO A 131 -9.37 3.26 0.45
N TRP A 132 -8.38 4.03 -0.01
CA TRP A 132 -7.09 4.16 0.68
C TRP A 132 -7.24 4.71 2.10
N GLU A 133 -8.15 5.64 2.31
CA GLU A 133 -8.47 6.31 3.57
C GLU A 133 -8.65 5.30 4.71
N LYS A 134 -9.38 4.20 4.45
CA LYS A 134 -9.62 3.16 5.45
C LYS A 134 -8.33 2.41 5.81
N ILE A 135 -7.54 2.09 4.79
CA ILE A 135 -6.25 1.42 4.95
C ILE A 135 -5.29 2.31 5.73
N ALA A 136 -5.18 3.58 5.33
CA ALA A 136 -4.27 4.54 5.91
C ALA A 136 -4.60 4.80 7.38
N LYS A 137 -5.87 5.01 7.69
CA LYS A 137 -6.36 5.20 9.06
C LYS A 137 -6.00 4.03 9.97
N SER A 138 -6.16 2.79 9.51
CA SER A 138 -5.81 1.60 10.31
C SER A 138 -4.31 1.36 10.41
N ALA A 139 -3.53 1.77 9.40
CA ALA A 139 -2.09 1.56 9.39
C ALA A 139 -1.30 2.62 10.17
N LYS A 140 -1.83 3.84 10.34
CA LYS A 140 -1.06 5.03 10.80
C LYS A 140 -0.32 4.91 12.14
N HIS A 141 -0.75 3.98 13.00
CA HIS A 141 -0.12 3.73 14.30
C HIS A 141 0.90 2.59 14.28
N ARG A 142 1.21 2.03 13.10
CA ARG A 142 2.23 0.99 12.94
C ARG A 142 3.62 1.60 13.15
N PRO A 143 4.46 1.01 14.02
CA PRO A 143 5.79 1.54 14.36
C PRO A 143 6.70 1.76 13.15
N GLU A 144 6.63 0.90 12.14
CA GLU A 144 7.44 0.94 10.91
C GLU A 144 7.20 2.25 10.15
N LEU A 145 5.94 2.67 10.07
CA LEU A 145 5.53 3.89 9.40
C LEU A 145 5.96 5.13 10.19
N GLN A 146 5.79 5.10 11.51
CA GLN A 146 6.15 6.21 12.39
C GLN A 146 7.66 6.45 12.43
N ARG A 147 8.47 5.38 12.53
CA ARG A 147 9.94 5.48 12.50
C ARG A 147 10.44 6.12 11.21
N ARG A 148 9.87 5.74 10.07
CA ARG A 148 10.27 6.30 8.77
C ARG A 148 9.90 7.77 8.63
N ALA A 149 8.71 8.16 9.11
CA ALA A 149 8.29 9.56 9.12
C ALA A 149 9.24 10.44 9.95
N GLN A 150 9.54 10.03 11.19
CA GLN A 150 10.47 10.74 12.08
C GLN A 150 11.87 10.88 11.49
N LEU A 151 12.39 9.80 10.86
CA LEU A 151 13.69 9.84 10.19
C LEU A 151 13.70 10.83 9.01
N THR A 152 12.59 10.92 8.27
CA THR A 152 12.48 11.85 7.14
C THR A 152 12.47 13.29 7.62
N GLU A 153 11.65 13.60 8.64
CA GLU A 153 11.61 14.92 9.26
C GLU A 153 12.98 15.34 9.79
N THR A 154 13.68 14.44 10.50
CA THR A 154 15.02 14.72 11.04
C THR A 154 16.03 15.03 9.94
N LEU A 155 15.97 14.31 8.81
CA LEU A 155 16.89 14.52 7.68
C LEU A 155 16.59 15.83 6.95
N ASP A 156 15.31 16.19 6.80
CA ASP A 156 14.90 17.44 6.17
C ASP A 156 15.32 18.65 7.01
N GLU A 157 15.17 18.57 8.33
CA GLU A 157 15.65 19.59 9.27
C GLU A 157 17.18 19.78 9.15
N GLN A 158 17.94 18.69 9.18
CA GLN A 158 19.41 18.73 9.01
C GLN A 158 19.82 19.31 7.65
N SER A 159 19.11 18.96 6.58
CA SER A 159 19.39 19.51 5.24
C SER A 159 19.16 21.02 5.19
N GLN A 160 18.08 21.51 5.81
CA GLN A 160 17.79 22.95 5.86
C GLN A 160 18.81 23.73 6.69
N GLU A 161 19.29 23.16 7.81
CA GLU A 161 20.36 23.74 8.62
C GLU A 161 21.67 23.87 7.82
N ILE A 162 22.05 22.81 7.10
CA ILE A 162 23.24 22.80 6.23
C ILE A 162 23.10 23.88 5.14
N ASP A 163 21.97 23.92 4.44
CA ASP A 163 21.72 24.92 3.38
C ASP A 163 21.77 26.36 3.92
N THR A 164 21.27 26.58 5.14
CA THR A 164 21.29 27.88 5.80
C THR A 164 22.72 28.27 6.19
N ALA A 165 23.50 27.34 6.76
CA ALA A 165 24.90 27.56 7.11
C ALA A 165 25.77 27.86 5.87
N MET A 166 25.54 27.14 4.76
CA MET A 166 26.26 27.37 3.50
C MET A 166 25.94 28.73 2.86
N LYS A 167 24.71 29.23 2.98
CA LYS A 167 24.33 30.57 2.50
C LYS A 167 24.99 31.68 3.33
N ASN A 168 25.03 31.53 4.66
CA ASN A 168 25.59 32.52 5.57
C ASN A 168 27.12 32.62 5.49
N HIS A 169 27.83 31.59 5.02
CA HIS A 169 29.28 31.60 4.88
C HIS A 169 29.79 32.20 3.55
N ASN A 170 28.89 32.39 2.57
CA ASN A 170 29.18 32.97 1.25
C ASN A 170 28.77 34.46 1.15
N THR A 171 28.46 35.12 2.28
CA THR A 171 28.10 36.56 2.37
C THR A 171 29.12 37.28 3.23
#